data_AF-Q8CZ81-F1
#
_entry.id   AF-Q8CZ81-F1
#
_cell.length_a   1.000
_cell.length_b   1.000
_cell.length_c   1.000
_cell.angle_alpha   90.00
_cell.angle_beta   90.00
_cell.angle_gamma   90.00
#
_symmetry.space_group_name_H-M   'P 1'
#
loop_
_entity.id
_entity.type
_entity.pdbx_description
1 polymer ?
#
loop_
_entity_poly.entity_id
_entity_poly.type
_entity_poly.pdbx_seq_one_letter_code
_entity_poly.pdbx_strand_id
1 'polypeptide(L)'
;MSKMSMSIRLDSEVKEQAQQVFSNLGMDMTTAINIFLRQAIQYQGLPFDVRLDENRKLLQVLTDLDQNRNMSQSFESVSDLMEDLRA
;
A
#
# COMPACT_ATOMS: atom_id res chain seq x y z
N MET A 1 29.21 -11.48 -10.16
CA MET A 1 28.17 -10.43 -10.14
C MET A 1 28.85 -9.11 -9.79
N SER A 2 28.79 -8.11 -10.68
CA SER A 2 29.34 -6.78 -10.41
C SER A 2 28.46 -6.08 -9.37
N LYS A 3 29.07 -5.50 -8.33
CA LYS A 3 28.38 -4.64 -7.36
C LYS A 3 28.64 -3.19 -7.76
N MET A 4 27.59 -2.38 -7.84
CA MET A 4 27.69 -0.94 -8.07
C MET A 4 27.23 -0.21 -6.80
N SER A 5 27.91 0.88 -6.46
CA SER A 5 27.46 1.79 -5.41
C SER A 5 26.41 2.76 -5.94
N MET A 6 25.48 3.15 -5.09
CA MET A 6 24.42 4.12 -5.39
C MET A 6 24.47 5.23 -4.34
N SER A 7 24.43 6.49 -4.78
CA SER A 7 24.33 7.66 -3.90
C SER A 7 22.97 8.31 -4.10
N ILE A 8 22.21 8.49 -3.01
CA ILE A 8 20.87 9.09 -3.02
C ILE A 8 20.90 10.31 -2.12
N ARG A 9 20.33 11.42 -2.61
CA ARG A 9 20.02 12.59 -1.78
C ARG A 9 18.61 12.44 -1.24
N LEU A 10 18.46 12.51 0.07
CA LEU A 10 17.18 12.51 0.75
C LEU A 10 17.24 13.48 1.93
N ASP A 11 16.07 13.90 2.39
CA ASP A 11 15.94 14.68 3.61
C ASP A 11 16.43 13.89 4.83
N SER A 12 17.09 14.57 5.78
CA SER A 12 17.64 13.94 6.98
C SER A 12 16.56 13.32 7.85
N GLU A 13 15.42 13.99 7.99
CA GLU A 13 14.30 13.49 8.80
C GLU A 13 13.72 12.21 8.17
N VAL A 14 13.53 12.21 6.85
CA VAL A 14 13.06 11.02 6.10
C VAL A 14 14.04 9.86 6.28
N LYS A 15 15.34 10.13 6.26
CA LYS A 15 16.37 9.11 6.47
C LYS A 15 16.27 8.48 7.86
N GLU A 16 16.14 9.32 8.89
CA GLU A 16 16.07 8.88 10.28
C GLU A 16 14.80 8.06 10.55
N GLN A 17 13.65 8.54 10.07
CA GLN A 17 12.37 7.82 10.18
C GLN A 17 12.44 6.45 9.51
N ALA A 18 12.93 6.39 8.26
CA ALA A 18 13.08 5.14 7.54
C ALA A 18 14.07 4.18 8.24
N GLN A 19 15.18 4.71 8.75
CA GLN A 19 16.17 3.91 9.48
C GLN A 19 15.59 3.29 10.76
N GLN A 20 14.75 4.04 11.48
CA GLN A 20 14.07 3.52 12.67
C GLN A 20 13.10 2.39 12.31
N VAL A 21 12.30 2.56 11.26
CA VAL A 21 11.37 1.53 10.77
C VAL A 21 12.12 0.25 10.39
N PHE A 22 13.18 0.37 9.58
CA PHE A 22 13.95 -0.79 9.14
C PHE A 22 14.71 -1.46 10.30
N SER A 23 15.22 -0.69 11.26
CA SER A 23 15.82 -1.23 12.48
C SER A 23 14.83 -2.04 13.30
N ASN A 24 13.58 -1.56 13.44
CA ASN A 24 12.51 -2.30 14.13
C ASN A 24 12.15 -3.62 13.40
N LEU A 25 12.33 -3.66 12.08
CA LEU A 25 12.17 -4.87 11.26
C LEU A 25 13.44 -5.76 11.23
N GLY A 26 14.51 -5.38 11.92
CA GLY A 26 15.76 -6.15 12.01
C GLY A 26 16.63 -6.07 10.75
N MET A 27 16.56 -4.98 9.98
CA MET A 27 17.35 -4.80 8.76
C MET A 27 17.95 -3.39 8.63
N ASP A 28 19.05 -3.30 7.88
CA ASP A 28 19.66 -2.02 7.55
C ASP A 28 19.00 -1.36 6.32
N MET A 29 19.31 -0.08 6.12
CA MET A 29 18.80 0.71 4.98
C MET A 29 19.15 0.07 3.63
N THR A 30 20.36 -0.49 3.51
CA THR A 30 20.84 -1.11 2.27
C THR A 30 20.01 -2.33 1.91
N THR A 31 19.69 -3.17 2.89
CA THR A 31 18.86 -4.36 2.73
C THR A 31 17.44 -3.98 2.32
N ALA A 32 16.85 -2.99 3.01
CA ALA A 32 15.52 -2.49 2.67
C ALA A 32 15.43 -1.93 1.24
N ILE A 33 16.40 -1.12 0.81
CA ILE A 33 16.47 -0.60 -0.56
C ILE A 33 16.62 -1.74 -1.58
N ASN A 34 17.44 -2.75 -1.31
CA ASN A 34 17.58 -3.91 -2.20
C ASN A 34 16.27 -4.71 -2.33
N ILE A 35 15.52 -4.86 -1.24
CA ILE A 35 14.19 -5.49 -1.26
C ILE A 35 13.25 -4.68 -2.14
N PHE A 36 13.17 -3.35 -1.94
CA PHE A 36 12.35 -2.47 -2.75
C PHE A 36 12.66 -2.59 -4.25
N LEU A 37 13.94 -2.56 -4.63
CA LEU A 37 14.36 -2.69 -6.03
C LEU A 37 13.95 -4.03 -6.64
N ARG A 38 14.10 -5.14 -5.89
CA ARG A 38 13.66 -6.47 -6.36
C ARG A 38 12.14 -6.54 -6.52
N GLN A 39 11.40 -5.93 -5.60
CA GLN A 39 9.95 -5.90 -5.65
C GLN A 39 9.45 -5.08 -6.83
N ALA A 40 10.07 -3.93 -7.10
CA ALA A 40 9.76 -3.10 -8.27
C ALA A 40 10.01 -3.85 -9.59
N ILE A 41 11.10 -4.62 -9.68
CA ILE A 41 11.40 -5.47 -10.84
C ILE A 41 10.32 -6.55 -11.01
N GLN A 42 9.93 -7.22 -9.92
CA GLN A 42 8.93 -8.30 -9.98
C GLN A 42 7.55 -7.80 -10.41
N TYR A 43 7.12 -6.63 -9.92
CA TYR A 43 5.84 -6.03 -10.29
C TYR A 43 5.86 -5.31 -11.64
N GLN A 44 7.03 -5.18 -12.28
CA GLN A 44 7.22 -4.35 -13.47
C GLN A 44 6.71 -2.90 -13.29
N GLY A 45 6.91 -2.34 -12.09
CA GLY A 45 6.33 -1.06 -11.70
C GLY A 45 6.67 -0.70 -10.26
N LEU A 46 5.91 0.22 -9.67
CA LEU A 46 6.04 0.48 -8.24
C LEU A 46 5.38 -0.64 -7.45
N PRO A 47 6.00 -1.13 -6.38
CA PRO A 47 5.46 -2.23 -5.57
C PRO A 47 4.33 -1.79 -4.64
N PHE A 48 3.73 -0.64 -4.92
CA PHE A 48 2.62 -0.02 -4.22
C PHE A 48 1.88 0.90 -5.19
N ASP A 49 0.60 1.13 -4.92
CA ASP A 49 -0.21 2.05 -5.70
C ASP A 49 0.20 3.50 -5.41
N VAL A 50 0.57 4.24 -6.45
CA VAL A 50 0.76 5.70 -6.36
C VAL A 50 -0.54 6.38 -6.72
N ARG A 51 -1.24 6.90 -5.71
CA ARG A 51 -2.51 7.61 -5.86
C ARG A 51 -2.43 8.99 -5.23
N LEU A 52 -3.02 9.99 -5.88
CA LEU A 52 -3.24 11.31 -5.29
C LEU A 52 -4.44 11.21 -4.34
N ASP A 53 -4.16 10.89 -3.08
CA ASP A 53 -5.06 11.04 -1.92
C ASP A 53 -6.48 10.44 -2.08
N GLU A 54 -6.54 9.14 -2.40
CA GLU A 54 -7.80 8.36 -2.39
C GLU A 54 -8.26 7.92 -0.99
N ASN A 55 -7.50 8.26 0.07
CA ASN A 55 -7.92 7.95 1.43
C ASN A 55 -9.29 8.56 1.77
N ARG A 56 -9.69 9.65 1.10
CA ARG A 56 -11.04 10.21 1.26
C ARG A 56 -12.16 9.21 0.94
N LYS A 57 -12.03 8.42 -0.14
CA LYS A 57 -13.04 7.41 -0.46
C LYS A 57 -13.06 6.29 0.57
N LEU A 58 -11.88 5.81 0.98
CA LEU A 58 -11.79 4.78 2.03
C LEU A 58 -12.37 5.28 3.35
N LEU A 59 -12.02 6.50 3.77
CA LEU A 59 -12.56 7.13 4.98
C LEU A 59 -14.07 7.34 4.90
N GLN A 60 -14.61 7.71 3.72
CA GLN A 60 -16.06 7.78 3.51
C GLN A 60 -16.72 6.41 3.67
N VAL A 61 -16.18 5.37 3.03
CA VAL A 61 -16.68 4.00 3.17
C VAL A 61 -16.65 3.54 4.63
N LEU A 62 -15.57 3.80 5.35
CA LEU A 62 -15.46 3.47 6.78
C LEU A 62 -16.48 4.24 7.62
N THR A 63 -16.68 5.54 7.34
CA THR A 63 -17.66 6.37 8.02
C THR A 63 -19.09 5.89 7.76
N ASP A 64 -19.39 5.51 6.52
CA ASP A 64 -20.69 4.98 6.13
C ASP A 64 -20.97 3.64 6.83
N LEU A 65 -19.96 2.76 6.95
CA LEU A 65 -20.06 1.52 7.71
C LEU A 65 -20.34 1.76 9.20
N ASP A 66 -19.59 2.65 9.85
CA ASP A 66 -19.79 3.00 11.27
C ASP A 66 -21.16 3.64 11.52
N GLN A 67 -21.68 4.40 10.55
CA GLN A 67 -22.99 5.06 10.61
C GLN A 67 -24.13 4.18 10.09
N ASN A 68 -23.85 2.94 9.65
CA ASN A 68 -24.82 2.03 9.05
C ASN A 68 -25.54 2.65 7.83
N ARG A 69 -24.83 3.50 7.08
CA ARG A 69 -25.26 4.20 5.86
C ARG A 69 -24.66 3.54 4.63
N ASN A 70 -25.33 3.66 3.48
CA ASN A 70 -24.89 3.08 2.20
C ASN A 70 -24.52 1.59 2.30
N MET A 71 -25.13 0.84 3.22
CA MET A 71 -24.93 -0.60 3.32
C MET A 71 -25.71 -1.29 2.21
N SER A 72 -25.05 -2.19 1.49
CA SER A 72 -25.73 -3.14 0.62
C SER A 72 -26.66 -4.01 1.46
N GLN A 73 -27.78 -4.42 0.87
CA GLN A 73 -28.65 -5.44 1.45
C GLN A 73 -27.85 -6.73 1.73
N SER A 74 -28.25 -7.48 2.76
CA SER A 74 -27.73 -8.83 2.95
C SER A 74 -28.33 -9.73 1.87
N PHE A 75 -27.50 -10.56 1.24
CA PHE A 75 -27.93 -11.52 0.24
C PHE A 75 -27.90 -12.93 0.84
N GLU A 76 -28.92 -13.74 0.54
CA GLU A 76 -28.98 -15.14 1.01
C GLU A 76 -28.18 -16.09 0.11
N SER A 77 -27.85 -15.66 -1.11
CA SER A 77 -27.03 -16.44 -2.04
C SER A 77 -26.08 -15.58 -2.88
N VAL A 78 -25.02 -16.22 -3.41
CA VAL A 78 -24.10 -15.59 -4.38
C VAL A 78 -24.85 -15.16 -5.65
N SER A 79 -25.92 -15.88 -6.03
CA SER A 79 -26.73 -15.54 -7.20
C SER A 79 -27.40 -14.17 -7.02
N ASP A 80 -28.00 -13.92 -5.85
CA ASP A 80 -28.69 -12.66 -5.57
C ASP A 80 -27.71 -11.48 -5.54
N LEU A 81 -26.52 -11.68 -4.94
CA LEU A 81 -25.43 -10.68 -4.95
C LEU A 81 -24.98 -10.35 -6.38
N MET A 82 -24.80 -11.36 -7.22
CA MET A 82 -24.34 -11.17 -8.60
C MET A 82 -25.41 -10.55 -9.49
N GLU A 83 -26.69 -10.73 -9.18
CA GLU A 83 -27.80 -10.06 -9.85
C GLU A 83 -27.82 -8.56 -9.53
N ASP A 84 -27.65 -8.19 -8.25
CA ASP A 84 -27.60 -6.78 -7.80
C ASP A 84 -26.38 -6.03 -8.36
N LEU A 85 -25.19 -6.64 -8.41
CA LEU A 85 -23.98 -6.03 -8.97
C LEU A 85 -24.03 -5.80 -10.49
N ARG A 86 -24.94 -6.46 -11.20
CA ARG A 86 -25.11 -6.36 -12.67
C ARG A 86 -26.22 -5.38 -13.07
N ALA A 87 -27.08 -4.97 -12.13
CA ALA A 87 -28.16 -4.03 -12.35
C ALA A 87 -27.65 -2.58 -12.47
#